data_AF-A0A2V5VQ77-F1
#
_entry.id   AF-A0A2V5VQ77-F1
#
_cell.length_a   1.000
_cell.length_b   1.000
_cell.length_c   1.000
_cell.angle_alpha   90.00
_cell.angle_beta   90.00
_cell.angle_gamma   90.00
#
_symmetry.space_group_name_H-M   'P 1'
#
loop_
_entity.id
_entity.type
_entity.pdbx_description
1 polymer ?
#
loop_
_entity_poly.entity_id
_entity_poly.type
_entity_poly.pdbx_seq_one_letter_code
_entity_poly.pdbx_strand_id
1 'polypeptide(L)'
;VSGNGAVWNNQSSGLADFQDDLLFYNAFGGAVVFNNAGTVRKSGGTATTTIGMTFNNNGALDVLSGTINVTGSPFSNGANGVVQGSGTVDVSHTTFTSDGQFNPGNPLGALLITGNLPQSTNGVFNIQIGGTNAGVNYDQLIVTGSATLNGALNILLVNGFRPSAGEVFEIIRYASHTGSFNNISGLDLGGGFFLEPTFGSTNLILTTIDNRPRPQFSPPQRLPNREIRITLTGVAGQTFVIQATTNFVSWDSVLTNVNSGAVFDLIITDSSFYPYRFYRTFQP
;
A
#
# COMPACT_ATOMS: atom_id res chain seq x y z
N VAL A 1 25.90 -7.17 -28.18
CA VAL A 1 25.46 -7.26 -29.59
C VAL A 1 25.10 -8.70 -29.90
N SER A 2 23.95 -8.96 -30.49
CA SER A 2 23.49 -10.31 -30.88
C SER A 2 23.48 -10.48 -32.40
N GLY A 3 23.64 -11.73 -32.87
CA GLY A 3 23.50 -12.07 -34.29
C GLY A 3 22.03 -12.05 -34.76
N ASN A 4 21.84 -12.13 -36.08
CA ASN A 4 20.52 -12.15 -36.72
C ASN A 4 19.67 -13.32 -36.21
N GLY A 5 18.46 -13.04 -35.71
CA GLY A 5 17.52 -14.06 -35.21
C GLY A 5 17.91 -14.72 -33.88
N ALA A 6 18.85 -14.13 -33.13
CA ALA A 6 19.31 -14.71 -31.87
C ALA A 6 18.18 -14.79 -30.82
N VAL A 7 18.18 -15.89 -30.06
CA VAL A 7 17.31 -16.09 -28.89
C VAL A 7 18.17 -16.29 -27.67
N TRP A 8 18.03 -15.42 -26.68
CA TRP A 8 18.63 -15.59 -25.36
C TRP A 8 17.58 -16.06 -24.37
N ASN A 9 17.86 -17.15 -23.65
CA ASN A 9 16.96 -17.73 -22.65
C ASN A 9 17.65 -17.71 -21.29
N ASN A 10 17.17 -16.87 -20.37
CA ASN A 10 17.51 -16.98 -18.96
C ASN A 10 16.55 -17.98 -18.29
N GLN A 11 17.06 -19.17 -17.97
CA GLN A 11 16.28 -20.26 -17.38
C GLN A 11 15.82 -19.95 -15.95
N SER A 12 14.89 -20.72 -15.38
CA SER A 12 14.22 -20.41 -14.11
C SER A 12 15.13 -20.21 -12.88
N SER A 13 16.32 -20.83 -12.85
CA SER A 13 17.33 -20.63 -11.81
C SER A 13 18.43 -19.63 -12.19
N GLY A 14 18.37 -19.08 -13.40
CA GLY A 14 19.39 -18.22 -13.94
C GLY A 14 19.28 -16.78 -13.40
N LEU A 15 20.44 -16.19 -13.12
CA LEU A 15 20.58 -14.78 -12.78
C LEU A 15 21.39 -14.07 -13.87
N ALA A 16 20.76 -13.11 -14.52
CA ALA A 16 21.41 -12.13 -15.38
C ALA A 16 21.52 -10.81 -14.61
N ASP A 17 22.69 -10.54 -14.04
CA ASP A 17 22.94 -9.34 -13.25
C ASP A 17 23.69 -8.27 -14.07
N PHE A 18 23.06 -7.12 -14.25
CA PHE A 18 23.62 -5.94 -14.89
C PHE A 18 24.21 -5.04 -13.81
N GLN A 19 25.54 -5.09 -13.69
CA GLN A 19 26.31 -4.36 -12.67
C GLN A 19 26.83 -3.00 -13.16
N ASP A 20 26.47 -2.60 -14.38
CA ASP A 20 26.83 -1.33 -15.03
C ASP A 20 25.71 -0.88 -15.98
N ASP A 21 25.92 0.24 -16.67
CA ASP A 21 25.03 0.82 -17.66
C ASP A 21 25.32 0.21 -19.05
N LEU A 22 24.47 -0.72 -19.48
CA LEU A 22 24.72 -1.58 -20.64
C LEU A 22 23.82 -1.24 -21.83
N LEU A 23 24.27 -1.58 -23.04
CA LEU A 23 23.48 -1.43 -24.27
C LEU A 23 23.33 -2.79 -24.97
N PHE A 24 22.15 -3.40 -24.84
CA PHE A 24 21.76 -4.62 -25.53
C PHE A 24 20.95 -4.28 -26.77
N TYR A 25 21.60 -4.09 -27.90
CA TYR A 25 20.94 -3.73 -29.15
C TYR A 25 21.15 -4.78 -30.25
N ASN A 26 20.19 -4.83 -31.16
CA ASN A 26 20.27 -5.63 -32.37
C ASN A 26 21.02 -4.86 -33.47
N ALA A 27 22.25 -5.28 -33.78
CA ALA A 27 23.10 -4.58 -34.75
C ALA A 27 23.03 -5.14 -36.18
N PHE A 28 22.48 -6.35 -36.38
CA PHE A 28 22.66 -7.12 -37.61
C PHE A 28 21.34 -7.56 -38.28
N GLY A 29 20.22 -6.94 -37.89
CA GLY A 29 18.88 -7.22 -38.42
C GLY A 29 18.26 -8.53 -37.90
N GLY A 30 17.00 -8.80 -38.24
CA GLY A 30 16.23 -9.97 -37.79
C GLY A 30 15.75 -9.87 -36.33
N ALA A 31 14.57 -10.39 -35.99
CA ALA A 31 14.02 -10.25 -34.64
C ALA A 31 14.90 -10.99 -33.60
N VAL A 32 15.40 -10.27 -32.60
CA VAL A 32 16.15 -10.84 -31.47
C VAL A 32 15.21 -10.90 -30.28
N VAL A 33 15.25 -12.02 -29.56
CA VAL A 33 14.37 -12.27 -28.43
C VAL A 33 15.18 -12.57 -27.18
N PHE A 34 14.84 -11.90 -26.08
CA PHE A 34 15.27 -12.24 -24.75
C PHE A 34 14.08 -12.80 -23.96
N ASN A 35 14.10 -14.10 -23.68
CA ASN A 35 13.17 -14.75 -22.78
C ASN A 35 13.77 -14.86 -21.39
N ASN A 36 13.11 -14.29 -20.39
CA ASN A 36 13.46 -14.42 -19.00
C ASN A 36 12.45 -15.30 -18.26
N ALA A 37 12.90 -16.45 -17.76
CA ALA A 37 12.18 -17.27 -16.79
C ALA A 37 12.82 -17.23 -15.40
N GLY A 38 14.08 -16.79 -15.29
CA GLY A 38 14.81 -16.58 -14.04
C GLY A 38 14.75 -15.13 -13.56
N THR A 39 15.88 -14.59 -13.10
CA THR A 39 16.01 -13.19 -12.68
C THR A 39 16.90 -12.40 -13.62
N VAL A 40 16.37 -11.30 -14.15
CA VAL A 40 17.15 -10.18 -14.67
C VAL A 40 17.24 -9.13 -13.58
N ARG A 41 18.44 -8.76 -13.18
CA ARG A 41 18.68 -7.76 -12.13
C ARG A 41 19.51 -6.63 -12.69
N LYS A 42 19.16 -5.38 -12.36
CA LYS A 42 20.10 -4.26 -12.43
C LYS A 42 20.51 -3.90 -11.01
N SER A 43 21.72 -4.28 -10.63
CA SER A 43 22.27 -4.04 -9.29
C SER A 43 23.31 -2.92 -9.24
N GLY A 44 23.89 -2.57 -10.39
CA GLY A 44 24.90 -1.53 -10.51
C GLY A 44 24.67 -0.62 -11.71
N GLY A 45 25.47 0.44 -11.80
CA GLY A 45 25.21 1.58 -12.68
C GLY A 45 24.03 2.43 -12.17
N THR A 46 24.23 3.74 -12.15
CA THR A 46 23.19 4.69 -11.71
C THR A 46 22.43 5.30 -12.87
N ALA A 47 22.90 5.12 -14.11
CA ALA A 47 22.21 5.57 -15.31
C ALA A 47 21.44 4.39 -15.94
N THR A 48 21.50 4.28 -17.26
CA THR A 48 20.55 3.47 -18.04
C THR A 48 21.21 2.23 -18.62
N THR A 49 20.59 1.08 -18.35
CA THR A 49 20.76 -0.14 -19.16
C THR A 49 19.64 -0.20 -20.20
N THR A 50 19.99 -0.26 -21.49
CA THR A 50 19.04 -0.29 -22.60
C THR A 50 18.90 -1.69 -23.17
N ILE A 51 17.67 -2.19 -23.31
CA ILE A 51 17.28 -3.43 -23.98
C ILE A 51 16.52 -3.07 -25.25
N GLY A 52 17.21 -3.17 -26.39
CA GLY A 52 16.72 -2.88 -27.74
C GLY A 52 16.28 -4.13 -28.52
N MET A 53 15.73 -5.12 -27.82
CA MET A 53 15.26 -6.39 -28.39
C MET A 53 13.95 -6.81 -27.72
N THR A 54 13.19 -7.72 -28.35
CA THR A 54 11.95 -8.21 -27.75
C THR A 54 12.26 -8.83 -26.40
N PHE A 55 11.62 -8.34 -25.35
CA PHE A 55 11.85 -8.81 -23.99
C PHE A 55 10.59 -9.47 -23.45
N ASN A 56 10.67 -10.78 -23.18
CA ASN A 56 9.58 -11.56 -22.61
C ASN A 56 9.96 -11.92 -21.17
N ASN A 57 9.34 -11.25 -20.21
CA ASN A 57 9.52 -11.53 -18.79
C ASN A 57 8.43 -12.48 -18.28
N ASN A 58 8.83 -13.71 -17.94
CA ASN A 58 8.04 -14.72 -17.24
C ASN A 58 8.77 -15.20 -15.96
N GLY A 59 9.68 -14.37 -15.45
CA GLY A 59 10.40 -14.51 -14.19
C GLY A 59 10.50 -13.14 -13.51
N ALA A 60 11.61 -12.82 -12.84
CA ALA A 60 11.78 -11.53 -12.18
C ALA A 60 12.60 -10.54 -13.03
N LEU A 61 12.12 -9.29 -13.11
CA LEU A 61 12.86 -8.09 -13.49
C LEU A 61 13.06 -7.24 -12.23
N ASP A 62 14.26 -7.25 -11.68
CA ASP A 62 14.62 -6.67 -10.39
C ASP A 62 15.52 -5.44 -10.57
N VAL A 63 14.93 -4.24 -10.50
CA VAL A 63 15.64 -2.98 -10.75
C VAL A 63 16.01 -2.33 -9.43
N LEU A 64 17.24 -2.56 -8.97
CA LEU A 64 17.73 -2.06 -7.69
C LEU A 64 18.43 -0.70 -7.81
N SER A 65 18.94 -0.37 -9.01
CA SER A 65 19.61 0.91 -9.29
C SER A 65 19.31 1.42 -10.69
N GLY A 66 19.35 2.74 -10.85
CA GLY A 66 19.24 3.40 -12.16
C GLY A 66 17.97 3.03 -12.93
N THR A 67 18.13 2.90 -14.25
CA THR A 67 17.03 2.66 -15.19
C THR A 67 17.28 1.42 -16.05
N ILE A 68 16.27 0.57 -16.22
CA ILE A 68 16.17 -0.32 -17.37
C ILE A 68 15.24 0.31 -18.40
N ASN A 69 15.75 0.62 -19.58
CA ASN A 69 14.99 1.14 -20.71
C ASN A 69 14.76 0.04 -21.73
N VAL A 70 13.50 -0.31 -22.01
CA VAL A 70 13.15 -1.23 -23.10
C VAL A 70 12.63 -0.42 -24.28
N THR A 71 13.28 -0.53 -25.43
CA THR A 71 13.05 0.38 -26.56
C THR A 71 13.04 -0.34 -27.90
N GLY A 72 12.22 0.16 -28.84
CA GLY A 72 12.23 -0.26 -30.25
C GLY A 72 11.68 -1.66 -30.54
N SER A 73 11.48 -2.52 -29.54
CA SER A 73 10.89 -3.85 -29.66
C SER A 73 10.00 -4.16 -28.46
N PRO A 74 8.95 -5.01 -28.62
CA PRO A 74 7.96 -5.23 -27.58
C PRO A 74 8.53 -5.71 -26.24
N PHE A 75 7.93 -5.24 -25.15
CA PHE A 75 8.14 -5.76 -23.81
C PHE A 75 6.85 -6.43 -23.32
N SER A 76 6.93 -7.69 -22.92
CA SER A 76 5.84 -8.38 -22.25
C SER A 76 6.25 -8.79 -20.84
N ASN A 77 5.52 -8.31 -19.83
CA ASN A 77 5.53 -8.87 -18.50
C ASN A 77 4.38 -9.89 -18.41
N GLY A 78 4.68 -11.16 -18.71
CA GLY A 78 3.70 -12.23 -18.76
C GLY A 78 3.12 -12.58 -17.38
N ALA A 79 2.16 -13.51 -17.34
CA ALA A 79 1.40 -13.82 -16.12
C ALA A 79 2.26 -14.29 -14.91
N ASN A 80 3.43 -14.91 -15.16
CA ASN A 80 4.38 -15.28 -14.09
C ASN A 80 5.50 -14.25 -13.91
N GLY A 81 5.50 -13.20 -14.74
CA GLY A 81 6.47 -12.12 -14.70
C GLY A 81 6.26 -11.25 -13.46
N VAL A 82 7.35 -10.85 -12.83
CA VAL A 82 7.39 -9.92 -11.71
C VAL A 82 8.30 -8.77 -12.09
N VAL A 83 7.83 -7.54 -11.94
CA VAL A 83 8.65 -6.33 -11.99
C VAL A 83 8.78 -5.79 -10.57
N GLN A 84 10.00 -5.60 -10.08
CA GLN A 84 10.24 -5.25 -8.69
C GLN A 84 11.48 -4.37 -8.50
N GLY A 85 11.68 -3.92 -7.26
CA GLY A 85 12.80 -3.07 -6.86
C GLY A 85 12.41 -1.60 -6.74
N SER A 86 13.41 -0.72 -6.64
CA SER A 86 13.23 0.71 -6.39
C SER A 86 13.83 1.62 -7.47
N GLY A 87 14.21 1.04 -8.61
CA GLY A 87 14.71 1.76 -9.77
C GLY A 87 13.60 2.19 -10.73
N THR A 88 14.02 2.47 -11.96
CA THR A 88 13.11 2.88 -13.04
C THR A 88 13.03 1.81 -14.12
N VAL A 89 11.82 1.51 -14.58
CA VAL A 89 11.56 0.76 -15.82
C VAL A 89 10.97 1.73 -16.83
N ASP A 90 11.74 2.07 -17.85
CA ASP A 90 11.29 2.94 -18.94
C ASP A 90 10.74 2.09 -20.09
N VAL A 91 9.44 2.26 -20.32
CA VAL A 91 8.65 1.60 -21.37
C VAL A 91 8.05 2.61 -22.35
N SER A 92 8.47 3.88 -22.29
CA SER A 92 7.89 4.98 -23.08
C SER A 92 8.16 4.85 -24.59
N HIS A 93 9.12 4.02 -24.98
CA HIS A 93 9.53 3.80 -26.37
C HIS A 93 9.35 2.34 -26.83
N THR A 94 8.42 1.60 -26.21
CA THR A 94 8.07 0.23 -26.60
C THR A 94 6.56 -0.01 -26.53
N THR A 95 6.10 -1.06 -27.20
CA THR A 95 4.79 -1.66 -26.90
C THR A 95 4.94 -2.53 -25.66
N PHE A 96 4.30 -2.12 -24.57
CA PHE A 96 4.33 -2.81 -23.30
C PHE A 96 3.01 -3.56 -23.03
N THR A 97 3.09 -4.83 -22.64
CA THR A 97 1.96 -5.58 -22.08
C THR A 97 2.27 -6.04 -20.66
N SER A 98 1.27 -5.99 -19.79
CA SER A 98 1.46 -6.31 -18.37
C SER A 98 0.36 -7.19 -17.81
N ASP A 99 0.64 -8.50 -17.78
CA ASP A 99 -0.20 -9.54 -17.20
C ASP A 99 0.30 -10.04 -15.85
N GLY A 100 1.56 -9.73 -15.51
CA GLY A 100 2.22 -10.17 -14.29
C GLY A 100 2.09 -9.22 -13.10
N GLN A 101 3.01 -9.38 -12.14
CA GLN A 101 3.01 -8.66 -10.88
C GLN A 101 3.92 -7.43 -10.89
N PHE A 102 3.58 -6.43 -10.09
CA PHE A 102 4.50 -5.39 -9.65
C PHE A 102 4.63 -5.40 -8.13
N ASN A 103 5.89 -5.44 -7.69
CA ASN A 103 6.27 -5.41 -6.28
C ASN A 103 7.25 -4.24 -6.11
N PRO A 104 6.75 -3.00 -5.99
CA PRO A 104 7.62 -1.87 -5.70
C PRO A 104 8.40 -2.11 -4.41
N GLY A 105 9.66 -1.68 -4.37
CA GLY A 105 10.51 -1.88 -3.21
C GLY A 105 11.34 -3.17 -3.24
N ASN A 106 12.33 -3.23 -2.35
CA ASN A 106 13.04 -4.44 -1.92
C ASN A 106 13.83 -4.16 -0.61
N PRO A 107 13.25 -4.33 0.59
CA PRO A 107 11.88 -4.77 0.85
C PRO A 107 10.84 -3.67 0.64
N LEU A 108 11.14 -2.42 1.04
CA LEU A 108 10.24 -1.27 0.87
C LEU A 108 10.85 -0.27 -0.11
N GLY A 109 10.03 0.41 -0.91
CA GLY A 109 10.54 1.49 -1.76
C GLY A 109 9.62 1.97 -2.88
N ALA A 110 10.12 2.90 -3.69
CA ALA A 110 9.40 3.41 -4.84
C ALA A 110 9.88 2.79 -6.15
N LEU A 111 8.98 2.18 -6.93
CA LEU A 111 9.25 1.74 -8.30
C LEU A 111 8.69 2.75 -9.29
N LEU A 112 9.52 3.22 -10.21
CA LEU A 112 9.10 4.15 -11.26
C LEU A 112 8.91 3.43 -12.60
N ILE A 113 7.76 3.63 -13.22
CA ILE A 113 7.45 3.24 -14.59
C ILE A 113 7.37 4.51 -15.44
N THR A 114 8.31 4.68 -16.37
CA THR A 114 8.26 5.77 -17.35
C THR A 114 7.48 5.31 -18.58
N GLY A 115 6.35 5.95 -18.85
CA GLY A 115 5.40 5.57 -19.91
C GLY A 115 4.04 5.14 -19.37
N ASN A 116 3.25 4.48 -20.21
CA ASN A 116 1.93 3.97 -19.85
C ASN A 116 2.04 2.57 -19.23
N LEU A 117 1.16 2.27 -18.27
CA LEU A 117 1.05 0.96 -17.64
C LEU A 117 -0.29 0.30 -18.01
N PRO A 118 -0.34 -0.56 -19.04
CA PRO A 118 -1.56 -1.24 -19.47
C PRO A 118 -1.74 -2.56 -18.72
N GLN A 119 -2.02 -2.50 -17.42
CA GLN A 119 -2.29 -3.70 -16.62
C GLN A 119 -3.56 -4.42 -17.08
N SER A 120 -3.45 -5.74 -17.24
CA SER A 120 -4.58 -6.61 -17.57
C SER A 120 -5.35 -7.09 -16.33
N THR A 121 -6.39 -7.88 -16.55
CA THR A 121 -7.18 -8.51 -15.48
C THR A 121 -6.40 -9.53 -14.65
N ASN A 122 -5.26 -10.02 -15.16
CA ASN A 122 -4.40 -10.97 -14.45
C ASN A 122 -3.33 -10.26 -13.60
N GLY A 123 -3.10 -8.96 -13.85
CA GLY A 123 -2.07 -8.22 -13.17
C GLY A 123 -2.34 -8.04 -11.68
N VAL A 124 -1.25 -7.98 -10.91
CA VAL A 124 -1.30 -7.85 -9.45
C VAL A 124 -0.33 -6.77 -9.01
N PHE A 125 -0.80 -5.82 -8.20
CA PHE A 125 0.08 -4.93 -7.45
C PHE A 125 0.16 -5.39 -6.01
N ASN A 126 1.38 -5.54 -5.49
CA ASN A 126 1.62 -5.84 -4.08
C ASN A 126 2.26 -4.62 -3.42
N ILE A 127 1.63 -4.13 -2.36
CA ILE A 127 2.05 -2.92 -1.63
C ILE A 127 2.24 -3.28 -0.16
N GLN A 128 3.41 -2.98 0.38
CA GLN A 128 3.71 -3.11 1.79
C GLN A 128 3.70 -1.75 2.48
N ILE A 129 3.12 -1.67 3.69
CA ILE A 129 3.07 -0.45 4.49
C ILE A 129 3.70 -0.71 5.86
N GLY A 130 4.84 -0.07 6.12
CA GLY A 130 5.60 -0.18 7.37
C GLY A 130 5.76 1.15 8.13
N GLY A 131 5.15 2.23 7.65
CA GLY A 131 5.21 3.57 8.24
C GLY A 131 4.56 4.60 7.30
N THR A 132 4.83 5.88 7.51
CA THR A 132 4.09 7.00 6.88
C THR A 132 4.85 7.73 5.76
N ASN A 133 6.10 7.37 5.46
CA ASN A 133 6.91 8.01 4.41
C ASN A 133 6.86 7.21 3.10
N ALA A 134 6.33 7.81 2.04
CA ALA A 134 6.18 7.18 0.72
C ALA A 134 7.52 6.77 0.11
N GLY A 135 7.58 5.58 -0.48
CA GLY A 135 8.77 5.10 -1.16
C GLY A 135 9.98 4.85 -0.25
N VAL A 136 9.79 4.91 1.07
CA VAL A 136 10.83 4.67 2.08
C VAL A 136 10.32 3.70 3.14
N ASN A 137 9.23 4.07 3.81
CA ASN A 137 8.62 3.26 4.87
C ASN A 137 7.38 2.50 4.37
N TYR A 138 6.95 2.75 3.14
CA TYR A 138 5.94 1.98 2.44
C TYR A 138 6.19 2.00 0.93
N ASP A 139 5.64 1.02 0.23
CA ASP A 139 5.80 0.85 -1.20
C ASP A 139 5.02 1.90 -1.99
N GLN A 140 5.65 2.45 -3.02
CA GLN A 140 4.98 3.37 -3.94
C GLN A 140 5.24 2.96 -5.38
N LEU A 141 4.17 2.81 -6.17
CA LEU A 141 4.29 2.71 -7.62
C LEU A 141 4.08 4.09 -8.25
N ILE A 142 5.01 4.54 -9.08
CA ILE A 142 4.90 5.81 -9.79
C ILE A 142 4.85 5.50 -11.28
N VAL A 143 3.84 5.99 -11.99
CA VAL A 143 3.68 5.85 -13.44
C VAL A 143 3.67 7.24 -14.07
N THR A 144 4.55 7.53 -15.01
CA THR A 144 4.59 8.88 -15.61
C THR A 144 3.49 9.12 -16.65
N GLY A 145 2.88 8.05 -17.17
CA GLY A 145 1.79 8.09 -18.13
C GLY A 145 0.46 7.62 -17.53
N SER A 146 -0.42 7.12 -18.40
CA SER A 146 -1.72 6.55 -17.98
C SER A 146 -1.54 5.17 -17.38
N ALA A 147 -2.19 4.90 -16.25
CA ALA A 147 -2.28 3.57 -15.66
C ALA A 147 -3.68 2.96 -15.89
N THR A 148 -3.76 1.78 -16.49
CA THR A 148 -4.96 0.96 -16.42
C THR A 148 -4.95 0.26 -15.07
N LEU A 149 -6.01 0.43 -14.26
CA LEU A 149 -6.17 -0.25 -12.98
C LEU A 149 -7.15 -1.40 -13.21
N ASN A 150 -6.66 -2.63 -13.08
CA ASN A 150 -7.41 -3.86 -13.33
C ASN A 150 -6.79 -4.99 -12.48
N GLY A 151 -7.41 -6.17 -12.44
CA GLY A 151 -6.87 -7.30 -11.68
C GLY A 151 -6.91 -7.06 -10.18
N ALA A 152 -5.81 -7.33 -9.47
CA ALA A 152 -5.78 -7.29 -8.01
C ALA A 152 -4.80 -6.26 -7.44
N LEU A 153 -5.16 -5.69 -6.28
CA LEU A 153 -4.28 -4.93 -5.40
C LEU A 153 -4.22 -5.63 -4.04
N ASN A 154 -3.02 -6.00 -3.59
CA ASN A 154 -2.78 -6.62 -2.30
C ASN A 154 -2.02 -5.66 -1.40
N ILE A 155 -2.55 -5.44 -0.20
CA ILE A 155 -1.95 -4.56 0.81
C ILE A 155 -1.52 -5.42 2.00
N LEU A 156 -0.29 -5.20 2.47
CA LEU A 156 0.26 -5.88 3.64
C LEU A 156 0.89 -4.88 4.61
N LEU A 157 0.43 -4.89 5.87
CA LEU A 157 1.15 -4.18 6.92
C LEU A 157 2.39 -4.98 7.34
N VAL A 158 3.54 -4.31 7.40
CA VAL A 158 4.83 -4.92 7.77
C VAL A 158 5.42 -4.25 9.00
N ASN A 159 6.49 -4.83 9.55
CA ASN A 159 7.24 -4.28 10.69
C ASN A 159 6.40 -4.01 11.96
N GLY A 160 5.25 -4.70 12.09
CA GLY A 160 4.32 -4.48 13.19
C GLY A 160 3.58 -3.14 13.14
N PHE A 161 3.65 -2.41 12.02
CA PHE A 161 2.98 -1.12 11.86
C PHE A 161 1.46 -1.26 12.05
N ARG A 162 0.87 -0.25 12.70
CA ARG A 162 -0.56 -0.14 12.98
C ARG A 162 -0.98 1.29 12.65
N PRO A 163 -1.52 1.53 11.44
CA PRO A 163 -1.94 2.85 11.02
C PRO A 163 -2.94 3.48 12.00
N SER A 164 -2.77 4.77 12.28
CA SER A 164 -3.71 5.55 13.09
C SER A 164 -4.83 6.12 12.22
N ALA A 165 -6.00 6.34 12.81
CA ALA A 165 -7.13 6.95 12.09
C ALA A 165 -6.72 8.31 11.48
N GLY A 166 -7.09 8.52 10.22
CA GLY A 166 -6.76 9.72 9.45
C GLY A 166 -5.40 9.69 8.75
N GLU A 167 -4.56 8.67 8.97
CA GLU A 167 -3.33 8.50 8.18
C GLU A 167 -3.66 8.18 6.71
N VAL A 168 -2.91 8.81 5.80
CA VAL A 168 -3.10 8.71 4.35
C VAL A 168 -1.82 8.20 3.69
N PHE A 169 -1.96 7.21 2.80
CA PHE A 169 -0.86 6.61 2.04
C PHE A 169 -1.11 6.76 0.55
N GLU A 170 -0.26 7.52 -0.17
CA GLU A 170 -0.30 7.60 -1.63
C GLU A 170 0.48 6.42 -2.23
N ILE A 171 -0.21 5.31 -2.45
CA ILE A 171 0.40 4.04 -2.86
C ILE A 171 0.67 3.95 -4.36
N ILE A 172 -0.10 4.69 -5.18
CA ILE A 172 0.13 4.79 -6.62
C ILE A 172 -0.03 6.24 -7.07
N ARG A 173 0.94 6.73 -7.84
CA ARG A 173 0.87 8.02 -8.54
C ARG A 173 0.89 7.78 -10.05
N TYR A 174 0.03 8.46 -10.80
CA TYR A 174 -0.06 8.36 -12.26
C TYR A 174 -0.43 9.70 -12.90
N ALA A 175 -0.22 9.86 -14.22
CA ALA A 175 -0.69 11.06 -14.91
C ALA A 175 -2.21 11.04 -15.13
N SER A 176 -2.78 9.85 -15.34
CA SER A 176 -4.21 9.58 -15.41
C SER A 176 -4.46 8.09 -15.16
N HIS A 177 -5.70 7.71 -14.85
CA HIS A 177 -6.09 6.31 -14.79
C HIS A 177 -7.35 5.99 -15.58
N THR A 178 -7.51 4.71 -15.87
CA THR A 178 -8.78 4.11 -16.29
C THR A 178 -9.05 2.85 -15.46
N GLY A 179 -10.33 2.50 -15.30
CA GLY A 179 -10.74 1.32 -14.55
C GLY A 179 -10.51 1.44 -13.03
N SER A 180 -10.67 0.30 -12.37
CA SER A 180 -10.44 0.05 -10.95
C SER A 180 -10.01 -1.41 -10.77
N PHE A 181 -9.37 -1.74 -9.64
CA PHE A 181 -9.08 -3.14 -9.33
C PHE A 181 -10.37 -3.96 -9.19
N ASN A 182 -10.33 -5.21 -9.69
CA ASN A 182 -11.41 -6.19 -9.52
C ASN A 182 -11.43 -6.73 -8.09
N ASN A 183 -10.27 -6.77 -7.44
CA ASN A 183 -10.13 -7.19 -6.05
C ASN A 183 -9.10 -6.31 -5.33
N ILE A 184 -9.43 -5.88 -4.12
CA ILE A 184 -8.50 -5.24 -3.21
C ILE A 184 -8.50 -6.03 -1.91
N SER A 185 -7.33 -6.51 -1.50
CA SER A 185 -7.14 -7.30 -0.28
C SER A 185 -6.27 -6.56 0.74
N GLY A 186 -6.40 -6.91 2.02
CA GLY A 186 -5.65 -6.25 3.11
C GLY A 186 -6.23 -4.93 3.61
N LEU A 187 -7.52 -4.66 3.32
CA LEU A 187 -8.20 -3.45 3.80
C LEU A 187 -8.63 -3.50 5.26
N ASP A 188 -8.86 -4.69 5.82
CA ASP A 188 -9.16 -4.85 7.25
C ASP A 188 -7.85 -4.90 8.04
N LEU A 189 -7.64 -3.91 8.92
CA LEU A 189 -6.44 -3.81 9.76
C LEU A 189 -6.62 -4.49 11.12
N GLY A 190 -7.81 -5.03 11.38
CA GLY A 190 -8.24 -5.53 12.68
C GLY A 190 -8.59 -4.42 13.66
N GLY A 191 -9.25 -4.81 14.76
CA GLY A 191 -9.61 -3.87 15.82
C GLY A 191 -10.58 -2.77 15.39
N GLY A 192 -11.28 -2.91 14.27
CA GLY A 192 -12.22 -1.92 13.73
C GLY A 192 -11.59 -0.80 12.91
N PHE A 193 -10.29 -0.88 12.61
CA PHE A 193 -9.61 -0.01 11.66
C PHE A 193 -9.62 -0.61 10.26
N PHE A 194 -9.82 0.23 9.25
CA PHE A 194 -9.82 -0.18 7.85
C PHE A 194 -9.01 0.81 7.00
N LEU A 195 -8.48 0.34 5.88
CA LEU A 195 -7.99 1.20 4.80
C LEU A 195 -9.14 1.44 3.82
N GLU A 196 -9.41 2.69 3.53
CA GLU A 196 -10.40 3.12 2.54
C GLU A 196 -9.68 3.63 1.28
N PRO A 197 -9.78 2.91 0.15
CA PRO A 197 -9.17 3.36 -1.12
C PRO A 197 -9.96 4.52 -1.74
N THR A 198 -9.24 5.56 -2.17
CA THR A 198 -9.80 6.67 -2.96
C THR A 198 -9.00 6.85 -4.25
N PHE A 199 -9.68 6.69 -5.39
CA PHE A 199 -9.13 6.88 -6.73
C PHE A 199 -9.28 8.35 -7.13
N GLY A 200 -8.18 9.10 -7.04
CA GLY A 200 -8.08 10.47 -7.56
C GLY A 200 -7.69 10.48 -9.04
N SER A 201 -7.78 11.64 -9.69
CA SER A 201 -7.42 11.76 -11.11
C SER A 201 -5.93 11.48 -11.42
N THR A 202 -5.06 11.59 -10.42
CA THR A 202 -3.59 11.46 -10.56
C THR A 202 -2.96 10.53 -9.51
N ASN A 203 -3.77 9.94 -8.62
CA ASN A 203 -3.26 9.07 -7.57
C ASN A 203 -4.31 8.12 -7.01
N LEU A 204 -3.84 7.02 -6.41
CA LEU A 204 -4.62 6.18 -5.52
C LEU A 204 -4.08 6.34 -4.11
N ILE A 205 -4.95 6.80 -3.21
CA ILE A 205 -4.63 6.93 -1.79
C ILE A 205 -5.41 5.91 -0.96
N LEU A 206 -4.84 5.47 0.15
CA LEU A 206 -5.51 4.72 1.20
C LEU A 206 -5.62 5.60 2.43
N THR A 207 -6.84 5.79 2.94
CA THR A 207 -7.06 6.51 4.20
C THR A 207 -7.41 5.51 5.29
N THR A 208 -6.73 5.60 6.43
CA THR A 208 -7.08 4.79 7.59
C THR A 208 -8.33 5.35 8.26
N ILE A 209 -9.40 4.56 8.32
CA ILE A 209 -10.66 4.91 8.96
C ILE A 209 -10.86 4.09 10.23
N ASP A 210 -11.48 4.72 11.25
CA ASP A 210 -11.91 4.07 12.49
C ASP A 210 -13.42 3.84 12.42
N ASN A 211 -13.81 2.59 12.18
CA ASN A 211 -15.21 2.16 12.14
C ASN A 211 -15.66 1.52 13.45
N ARG A 212 -14.89 1.66 14.53
CA ARG A 212 -15.33 1.17 15.84
C ARG A 212 -16.59 1.93 16.26
N PRO A 213 -17.61 1.24 16.83
CA PRO A 213 -18.83 1.90 17.25
C PRO A 213 -18.53 2.90 18.38
N ARG A 214 -19.15 4.08 18.33
CA ARG A 214 -18.96 5.07 19.39
C ARG A 214 -19.47 4.51 20.73
N PRO A 215 -18.76 4.76 21.84
CA PRO A 215 -19.21 4.36 23.17
C PRO A 215 -20.61 4.93 23.46
N GLN A 216 -21.55 4.08 23.87
CA GLN A 216 -22.88 4.51 24.29
C GLN A 216 -23.10 4.26 25.78
N PHE A 217 -23.70 5.23 26.46
CA PHE A 217 -24.13 5.06 27.85
C PHE A 217 -25.47 4.32 27.92
N SER A 218 -25.56 3.36 28.84
CA SER A 218 -26.85 2.95 29.38
C SER A 218 -27.48 4.10 30.17
N PRO A 219 -28.81 4.07 30.40
CA PRO A 219 -29.42 4.91 31.41
C PRO A 219 -28.66 4.74 32.75
N PRO A 220 -28.29 5.84 33.44
CA PRO A 220 -27.55 5.76 34.69
C PRO A 220 -28.43 5.18 35.80
N GLN A 221 -27.87 4.24 36.57
CA GLN A 221 -28.51 3.71 37.77
C GLN A 221 -27.89 4.35 39.00
N ARG A 222 -28.70 5.04 39.81
CA ARG A 222 -28.24 5.61 41.09
C ARG A 222 -28.12 4.52 42.14
N LEU A 223 -26.98 4.48 42.81
CA LEU A 223 -26.69 3.55 43.91
C LEU A 223 -27.07 4.17 45.27
N PRO A 224 -27.25 3.37 46.34
CA PRO A 224 -27.64 3.86 47.66
C PRO A 224 -26.68 4.91 48.25
N ASN A 225 -25.40 4.83 47.92
CA ASN A 225 -24.36 5.79 48.32
C ASN A 225 -24.30 7.06 47.46
N ARG A 226 -25.30 7.28 46.57
CA ARG A 226 -25.39 8.40 45.61
C ARG A 226 -24.35 8.38 44.49
N GLU A 227 -23.55 7.32 44.38
CA GLU A 227 -22.77 7.03 43.19
C GLU A 227 -23.70 6.61 42.05
N ILE A 228 -23.19 6.66 40.82
CA ILE A 228 -23.93 6.18 39.66
C ILE A 228 -23.19 5.03 38.99
N ARG A 229 -23.93 3.96 38.69
CA ARG A 229 -23.49 2.91 37.80
C ARG A 229 -23.94 3.25 36.38
N ILE A 230 -23.02 3.19 35.44
CA ILE A 230 -23.32 3.30 34.01
C ILE A 230 -22.62 2.14 33.30
N THR A 231 -23.33 1.50 32.38
CA THR A 231 -22.74 0.53 31.46
C THR A 231 -22.42 1.23 30.15
N LEU A 232 -21.22 1.02 29.64
CA LEU A 232 -20.81 1.41 28.30
C LEU A 232 -20.91 0.23 27.34
N THR A 233 -21.42 0.48 26.14
CA THR A 233 -21.42 -0.48 25.04
C THR A 233 -20.63 0.06 23.84
N GLY A 234 -20.18 -0.85 22.96
CA GLY A 234 -19.45 -0.49 21.73
C GLY A 234 -17.97 -0.21 21.95
N VAL A 235 -17.45 -0.46 23.15
CA VAL A 235 -16.14 0.05 23.58
C VAL A 235 -14.95 -0.88 23.27
N ALA A 236 -15.15 -2.04 22.64
CA ALA A 236 -14.10 -3.04 22.45
C ALA A 236 -12.87 -2.46 21.73
N GLY A 237 -11.68 -2.62 22.33
CA GLY A 237 -10.42 -2.14 21.77
C GLY A 237 -10.26 -0.62 21.71
N GLN A 238 -11.15 0.16 22.33
CA GLN A 238 -11.05 1.63 22.42
C GLN A 238 -10.52 2.08 23.77
N THR A 239 -9.68 3.11 23.76
CA THR A 239 -9.35 3.88 24.97
C THR A 239 -10.27 5.10 25.00
N PHE A 240 -10.89 5.34 26.15
CA PHE A 240 -11.76 6.49 26.33
C PHE A 240 -11.59 7.07 27.74
N VAL A 241 -11.85 8.37 27.83
CA VAL A 241 -11.90 9.12 29.09
C VAL A 241 -13.35 9.48 29.36
N ILE A 242 -13.79 9.29 30.59
CA ILE A 242 -15.04 9.89 31.05
C ILE A 242 -14.71 11.28 31.56
N GLN A 243 -15.37 12.26 30.97
CA GLN A 243 -15.31 13.64 31.44
C GLN A 243 -16.63 14.05 32.07
N ALA A 244 -16.56 14.93 33.06
CA ALA A 244 -17.71 15.46 33.74
C ALA A 244 -17.72 16.99 33.75
N THR A 245 -18.91 17.58 33.76
CA THR A 245 -19.11 19.03 33.84
C THR A 245 -20.31 19.38 34.71
N THR A 246 -20.27 20.58 35.30
CA THR A 246 -21.39 21.23 35.97
C THR A 246 -21.91 22.46 35.22
N ASN A 247 -21.20 22.93 34.19
CA ASN A 247 -21.46 24.21 33.52
C ASN A 247 -21.41 24.14 31.98
N PHE A 248 -21.06 22.99 31.39
CA PHE A 248 -20.86 22.78 29.95
C PHE A 248 -19.73 23.58 29.30
N VAL A 249 -18.94 24.31 30.08
CA VAL A 249 -17.78 25.09 29.62
C VAL A 249 -16.48 24.36 29.94
N SER A 250 -16.31 23.93 31.19
CA SER A 250 -15.15 23.17 31.64
C SER A 250 -15.50 21.70 31.81
N TRP A 251 -14.62 20.82 31.34
CA TRP A 251 -14.79 19.38 31.39
C TRP A 251 -13.58 18.74 32.08
N ASP A 252 -13.82 18.15 33.25
CA ASP A 252 -12.79 17.49 34.04
C ASP A 252 -12.77 16.01 33.73
N SER A 253 -11.58 15.41 33.62
CA SER A 253 -11.44 13.96 33.45
C SER A 253 -11.66 13.28 34.79
N VAL A 254 -12.64 12.37 34.87
CA VAL A 254 -13.05 11.72 36.11
C VAL A 254 -12.64 10.25 36.17
N LEU A 255 -12.53 9.59 35.03
CA LEU A 255 -12.08 8.19 34.90
C LEU A 255 -11.35 8.00 33.56
N THR A 256 -10.14 7.42 33.61
CA THR A 256 -9.40 6.95 32.44
C THR A 256 -9.43 5.43 32.44
N ASN A 257 -10.06 4.80 31.45
CA ASN A 257 -10.17 3.35 31.40
C ASN A 257 -9.47 2.79 30.16
N VAL A 258 -8.63 1.78 30.38
CA VAL A 258 -8.11 0.92 29.32
C VAL A 258 -9.06 -0.27 29.24
N ASN A 259 -9.80 -0.37 28.15
CA ASN A 259 -10.94 -1.26 28.10
C ASN A 259 -10.56 -2.71 27.76
N SER A 260 -11.17 -3.67 28.46
CA SER A 260 -10.96 -5.12 28.27
C SER A 260 -12.10 -5.84 27.54
N GLY A 261 -13.20 -5.17 27.13
CA GLY A 261 -14.34 -5.84 26.49
C GLY A 261 -15.37 -4.93 25.79
N ALA A 262 -16.33 -5.53 25.07
CA ALA A 262 -17.36 -4.80 24.30
C ALA A 262 -18.43 -4.10 25.17
N VAL A 263 -18.56 -4.54 26.43
CA VAL A 263 -19.44 -3.97 27.45
C VAL A 263 -18.60 -3.70 28.68
N PHE A 264 -18.72 -2.52 29.28
CA PHE A 264 -17.92 -2.10 30.42
C PHE A 264 -18.77 -1.40 31.48
N ASP A 265 -18.82 -1.94 32.69
CA ASP A 265 -19.53 -1.33 33.81
C ASP A 265 -18.62 -0.37 34.57
N LEU A 266 -19.14 0.82 34.83
CA LEU A 266 -18.46 1.90 35.53
C LEU A 266 -19.25 2.31 36.75
N ILE A 267 -18.55 2.49 37.86
CA ILE A 267 -19.05 3.23 39.02
C ILE A 267 -18.38 4.58 39.01
N ILE A 268 -19.18 5.64 38.85
CA ILE A 268 -18.72 7.01 38.94
C ILE A 268 -18.91 7.47 40.38
N THR A 269 -17.80 7.55 41.11
CA THR A 269 -17.77 7.80 42.56
C THR A 269 -17.92 9.29 42.89
N ASP A 270 -17.49 10.15 41.98
CA ASP A 270 -17.52 11.60 42.17
C ASP A 270 -18.92 12.22 42.03
N SER A 271 -19.91 11.47 41.53
CA SER A 271 -21.28 11.92 41.41
C SER A 271 -21.92 12.24 42.76
N SER A 272 -21.42 11.63 43.83
CA SER A 272 -21.92 11.80 45.20
C SER A 272 -21.69 13.22 45.75
N PHE A 273 -20.72 13.96 45.21
CA PHE A 273 -20.35 15.31 45.65
C PHE A 273 -21.16 16.43 44.99
N TYR A 274 -21.95 16.12 43.94
CA TYR A 274 -22.63 17.13 43.13
C TYR A 274 -24.13 16.86 43.04
N PRO A 275 -24.99 17.89 43.20
CA PRO A 275 -26.43 17.72 43.06
C PRO A 275 -26.86 17.43 41.61
N TYR A 276 -26.16 18.01 40.64
CA TYR A 276 -26.32 17.75 39.21
C TYR A 276 -24.94 17.71 38.55
N ARG A 277 -24.71 16.72 37.69
CA ARG A 277 -23.49 16.58 36.92
C ARG A 277 -23.76 15.87 35.60
N PHE A 278 -23.10 16.30 34.54
CA PHE A 278 -23.25 15.71 33.21
C PHE A 278 -21.96 15.00 32.83
N TYR A 279 -22.08 13.87 32.15
CA TYR A 279 -20.95 13.03 31.76
C TYR A 279 -20.93 12.85 30.25
N ARG A 280 -19.73 12.78 29.69
CA ARG A 280 -19.50 12.40 28.29
C ARG A 280 -18.34 11.44 28.18
N THR A 281 -18.35 10.65 27.12
CA THR A 281 -17.17 9.94 26.67
C THR A 281 -16.33 10.88 25.79
N PHE A 282 -15.02 10.80 25.94
CA PHE A 282 -14.05 11.49 25.11
C PHE A 282 -13.04 10.46 24.62
N GLN A 283 -12.85 10.37 23.31
CA GLN A 283 -11.79 9.58 22.70
C GLN A 283 -10.64 10.55 22.42
N PRO A 284 -9.52 10.46 23.17
CA PRO A 284 -8.33 11.27 22.93
C PRO A 284 -7.66 10.93 21.59
#